data_AF-A0A2E6KFJ5-F1
#
_entry.id   AF-A0A2E6KFJ5-F1
#
_cell.length_a   1.000
_cell.length_b   1.000
_cell.length_c   1.000
_cell.angle_alpha   90.00
_cell.angle_beta   90.00
_cell.angle_gamma   90.00
#
_symmetry.space_group_name_H-M   'P 1'
#
loop_
_entity.id
_entity.type
_entity.pdbx_description
1 polymer ?
#
loop_
_entity_poly.entity_id
_entity_poly.type
_entity_poly.pdbx_seq_one_letter_code
_entity_poly.pdbx_strand_id
1 'polypeptide(L)'
;MTNLIATDAQDLEIDSGLVELYELEIGTGSNNTLFFHPGKDLDNGTTDKDLIFDGNTYIALPIMMDNIEKSATGAMNRPKLTIANVESIIKTGSDFKTQMEDGTWDATIDGEALPATEFEIDDLVGQRITRRVTLEKYTGSGTTAYEFDKEVFIIDRIAAKTAILIELELSAPVDLAGIRLPRRQVIGKYCPWLYQGHHTKSETSSACFWKTKNQVRDENGNFYSFYFTKDDEPLVLNTRLTGNSTSFWKGEYSSGTTYAAGEYVSTNPGTTSELYWRSEKDSNTGNTPSETSIFWQIVRTYSQYSSSTAYSVHATDPRRNDYVLSSDTVWRAIAANTGVTPGTNQNVWVRGDVCGKLLKSCKSRYQVIPKATGSGYTLGGIPHKKENTYQALPFGGFPGSRKFR
;
A
#
# COMPACT_ATOMS: atom_id res chain seq x y z
N MET A 1 -6.34 22.67 -5.49
CA MET A 1 -5.85 23.50 -6.60
C MET A 1 -6.31 24.92 -6.36
N THR A 2 -5.40 25.77 -5.92
CA THR A 2 -5.60 27.23 -5.91
C THR A 2 -5.55 27.69 -7.36
N ASN A 3 -6.61 28.34 -7.84
CA ASN A 3 -6.80 28.77 -9.24
C ASN A 3 -5.88 29.94 -9.65
N LEU A 4 -4.87 30.27 -8.84
CA LEU A 4 -4.08 31.50 -8.94
C LEU A 4 -3.28 31.56 -10.25
N ILE A 5 -2.58 30.48 -10.62
CA ILE A 5 -1.82 30.43 -11.87
C ILE A 5 -2.71 30.48 -13.12
N ALA A 6 -3.93 29.94 -13.04
CA ALA A 6 -4.89 29.99 -14.14
C ALA A 6 -5.46 31.40 -14.33
N THR A 7 -5.63 32.15 -13.24
CA THR A 7 -6.01 33.57 -13.28
C THR A 7 -4.88 34.42 -13.87
N ASP A 8 -3.66 34.27 -13.36
CA ASP A 8 -2.50 35.05 -13.81
C ASP A 8 -2.17 34.84 -15.30
N ALA A 9 -2.42 33.64 -15.83
CA ALA A 9 -2.20 33.34 -17.24
C ALA A 9 -3.27 33.93 -18.17
N GLN A 10 -4.40 34.37 -17.63
CA GLN A 10 -5.52 34.98 -18.38
C GLN A 10 -5.53 36.52 -18.29
N ASP A 11 -4.62 37.10 -17.50
CA ASP A 11 -4.51 38.54 -17.36
C ASP A 11 -4.01 39.19 -18.67
N LEU A 12 -4.54 40.39 -18.96
CA LEU A 12 -4.26 41.13 -20.20
C LEU A 12 -2.84 41.72 -20.24
N GLU A 13 -2.16 41.82 -19.10
CA GLU A 13 -0.76 42.21 -18.99
C GLU A 13 0.09 40.95 -18.77
N ILE A 14 0.85 40.54 -19.79
CA ILE A 14 1.81 39.43 -19.66
C ILE A 14 3.07 39.97 -18.96
N ASP A 15 3.11 39.91 -17.63
CA ASP A 15 4.28 40.32 -16.83
C ASP A 15 5.34 39.21 -16.70
N SER A 16 5.02 37.97 -17.11
CA SER A 16 5.90 36.81 -16.94
C SER A 16 5.72 35.81 -18.08
N GLY A 17 6.82 35.36 -18.68
CA GLY A 17 6.77 34.34 -19.73
C GLY A 17 6.48 32.93 -19.19
N LEU A 18 5.98 32.05 -20.06
CA LEU A 18 5.89 30.61 -19.78
C LEU A 18 7.29 29.99 -19.73
N VAL A 19 7.45 29.02 -18.83
CA VAL A 19 8.65 28.23 -18.65
C VAL A 19 8.27 26.76 -18.66
N GLU A 20 9.01 25.98 -19.44
CA GLU A 20 8.88 24.53 -19.52
C GLU A 20 10.03 23.85 -18.80
N LEU A 21 9.68 22.84 -18.02
CA LEU A 21 10.60 22.07 -17.20
C LEU A 21 10.39 20.59 -17.46
N TYR A 22 11.48 19.83 -17.49
CA TYR A 22 11.48 18.41 -17.79
C TYR A 22 12.15 17.65 -16.64
N GLU A 23 11.44 16.68 -16.08
CA GLU A 23 11.94 15.76 -15.07
C GLU A 23 12.05 14.37 -15.71
N LEU A 24 13.26 13.81 -15.78
CA LEU A 24 13.51 12.48 -16.34
C LEU A 24 13.83 11.51 -15.20
N GLU A 25 12.90 10.62 -14.88
CA GLU A 25 13.03 9.61 -13.83
C GLU A 25 13.55 8.30 -14.45
N ILE A 26 14.71 7.85 -13.99
CA ILE A 26 15.42 6.67 -14.49
C ILE A 26 15.33 5.54 -13.46
N GLY A 27 14.78 4.39 -13.84
CA GLY A 27 14.72 3.20 -13.00
C GLY A 27 13.97 3.41 -11.68
N THR A 28 14.41 2.73 -10.63
CA THR A 28 13.90 2.89 -9.26
C THR A 28 14.99 3.39 -8.32
N GLY A 29 14.66 4.29 -7.40
CA GLY A 29 15.60 4.87 -6.45
C GLY A 29 14.92 5.96 -5.62
N SER A 30 15.66 6.56 -4.69
CA SER A 30 15.23 7.76 -3.98
C SER A 30 15.76 9.03 -4.62
N ASN A 31 16.90 8.95 -5.31
CA ASN A 31 17.52 10.02 -6.07
C ASN A 31 17.89 9.51 -7.48
N ASN A 32 16.88 9.49 -8.35
CA ASN A 32 16.93 8.90 -9.68
C ASN A 32 16.30 9.78 -10.76
N THR A 33 16.17 11.09 -10.48
CA THR A 33 15.51 12.05 -11.36
C THR A 33 16.49 13.12 -11.80
N LEU A 34 16.53 13.37 -13.11
CA LEU A 34 17.29 14.46 -13.72
C LEU A 34 16.35 15.62 -14.06
N PHE A 35 16.83 16.85 -13.90
CA PHE A 35 16.01 18.06 -14.00
C PHE A 35 16.57 19.00 -15.07
N PHE A 36 15.78 19.28 -16.11
CA PHE A 36 16.21 20.07 -17.28
C PHE A 36 15.23 21.15 -17.70
N HIS A 37 15.75 22.22 -18.33
CA HIS A 37 14.94 23.24 -18.99
C HIS A 37 15.59 23.64 -20.34
N PRO A 38 14.84 24.18 -21.31
CA PRO A 38 15.30 24.45 -22.68
C PRO A 38 16.33 25.60 -22.81
N GLY A 39 16.93 26.05 -21.71
CA GLY A 39 17.98 27.07 -21.73
C GLY A 39 17.48 28.51 -21.91
N LYS A 40 16.24 28.80 -21.50
CA LYS A 40 15.75 30.17 -21.39
C LYS A 40 16.55 30.87 -20.27
N ASP A 41 17.28 31.93 -20.62
CA ASP A 41 17.97 32.79 -19.66
C ASP A 41 16.94 33.73 -19.03
N LEU A 42 16.66 33.48 -17.75
CA LEU A 42 15.63 34.20 -16.97
C LEU A 42 16.21 34.88 -15.74
N ASP A 43 17.45 34.57 -15.40
CA ASP A 43 18.05 34.94 -14.13
C ASP A 43 18.96 36.16 -14.32
N ASN A 44 18.36 37.27 -14.78
CA ASN A 44 18.86 38.65 -14.72
C ASN A 44 20.40 38.86 -14.71
N GLY A 45 21.15 38.13 -15.55
CA GLY A 45 22.60 38.28 -15.74
C GLY A 45 23.53 37.47 -14.82
N THR A 46 23.09 36.41 -14.13
CA THR A 46 24.02 35.44 -13.52
C THR A 46 24.62 34.54 -14.60
N THR A 47 25.87 34.09 -14.41
CA THR A 47 26.59 33.26 -15.40
C THR A 47 26.06 31.83 -15.44
N ASP A 48 25.34 31.43 -14.39
CA ASP A 48 24.69 30.14 -14.23
C ASP A 48 23.28 30.22 -14.82
N LYS A 49 23.01 29.39 -15.83
CA LYS A 49 21.73 29.38 -16.55
C LYS A 49 20.67 28.52 -15.89
N ASP A 50 20.98 27.94 -14.74
CA ASP A 50 20.14 26.97 -14.06
C ASP A 50 18.93 27.64 -13.41
N LEU A 51 17.83 26.90 -13.35
CA LEU A 51 16.57 27.39 -12.80
C LEU A 51 16.21 26.64 -11.53
N ILE A 52 15.87 27.35 -10.46
CA ILE A 52 15.36 26.72 -9.24
C ILE A 52 13.83 26.69 -9.31
N PHE A 53 13.23 25.51 -9.14
CA PHE A 53 11.78 25.37 -9.05
C PHE A 53 11.40 24.24 -8.11
N ASP A 54 10.47 24.50 -7.20
CA ASP A 54 9.96 23.49 -6.24
C ASP A 54 11.08 22.82 -5.42
N GLY A 55 12.14 23.60 -5.11
CA GLY A 55 13.31 23.13 -4.36
C GLY A 55 14.37 22.38 -5.18
N ASN A 56 14.15 22.12 -6.47
CA ASN A 56 15.10 21.43 -7.35
C ASN A 56 15.78 22.40 -8.31
N THR A 57 17.04 22.11 -8.66
CA THR A 57 17.81 22.84 -9.67
C THR A 57 17.66 22.17 -11.02
N TYR A 58 17.13 22.89 -11.99
CA TYR A 58 16.98 22.47 -13.39
C TYR A 58 18.13 23.02 -14.21
N ILE A 59 18.81 22.13 -14.92
CA ILE A 59 20.00 22.43 -15.70
C ILE A 59 19.61 22.79 -17.13
N ALA A 60 20.30 23.78 -17.71
CA ALA A 60 20.06 24.21 -19.08
C ALA A 60 20.51 23.14 -20.10
N LEU A 61 19.56 22.57 -20.82
CA LEU A 61 19.80 21.58 -21.87
C LEU A 61 18.94 21.92 -23.09
N PRO A 62 19.48 22.00 -24.32
CA PRO A 62 18.67 22.26 -25.51
C PRO A 62 17.71 21.08 -25.79
N ILE A 63 16.49 21.21 -25.27
CA ILE A 63 15.45 20.20 -25.31
C ILE A 63 14.18 20.81 -25.88
N MET A 64 13.47 20.07 -26.74
CA MET A 64 12.24 20.54 -27.38
C MET A 64 11.26 19.38 -27.46
N MET A 65 10.00 19.63 -27.10
CA MET A 65 8.92 18.66 -27.23
C MET A 65 7.90 19.13 -28.28
N ASP A 66 7.72 18.33 -29.32
CA ASP A 66 6.76 18.57 -30.40
C ASP A 66 5.59 17.59 -30.34
N ASN A 67 4.51 17.91 -31.07
CA ASN A 67 3.33 17.04 -31.24
C ASN A 67 2.60 16.68 -29.92
N ILE A 68 2.52 17.65 -29.01
CA ILE A 68 1.89 17.49 -27.69
C ILE A 68 0.38 17.76 -27.68
N GLU A 69 -0.21 18.06 -28.84
CA GLU A 69 -1.62 18.43 -28.93
C GLU A 69 -2.54 17.32 -28.39
N LYS A 70 -3.46 17.70 -27.49
CA LYS A 70 -4.48 16.80 -26.96
C LYS A 70 -5.66 16.78 -27.93
N SER A 71 -5.76 15.73 -28.75
CA SER A 71 -6.96 15.51 -29.58
C SER A 71 -8.09 14.91 -28.74
N ALA A 72 -9.31 15.44 -28.88
CA ALA A 72 -10.50 14.90 -28.23
C ALA A 72 -11.07 13.65 -28.93
N THR A 73 -10.49 13.28 -30.08
CA THR A 73 -10.99 12.22 -30.95
C THR A 73 -9.82 11.42 -31.52
N GLY A 74 -9.79 10.12 -31.25
CA GLY A 74 -8.82 9.18 -31.82
C GLY A 74 -7.77 8.68 -30.83
N ALA A 75 -6.70 8.11 -31.37
CA ALA A 75 -5.52 7.74 -30.61
C ALA A 75 -4.83 9.00 -30.10
N MET A 76 -4.26 8.94 -28.88
CA MET A 76 -3.46 10.05 -28.38
C MET A 76 -2.26 10.27 -29.29
N ASN A 77 -1.95 11.55 -29.53
CA ASN A 77 -0.73 11.92 -30.22
C ASN A 77 0.47 11.37 -29.45
N ARG A 78 1.50 10.97 -30.19
CA ARG A 78 2.79 10.52 -29.67
C ARG A 78 3.78 11.67 -29.79
N PRO A 79 4.04 12.42 -28.69
CA PRO A 79 4.94 13.55 -28.73
C PRO A 79 6.36 13.10 -29.07
N LYS A 80 7.14 14.01 -29.65
CA LYS A 80 8.55 13.78 -29.93
C LYS A 80 9.39 14.70 -29.07
N LEU A 81 10.28 14.13 -28.28
CA LEU A 81 11.26 14.89 -27.50
C LEU A 81 12.59 14.86 -28.21
N THR A 82 13.06 16.02 -28.62
CA THR A 82 14.37 16.19 -29.24
C THR A 82 15.32 16.78 -28.21
N ILE A 83 16.42 16.08 -27.95
CA ILE A 83 17.54 16.60 -27.15
C ILE A 83 18.70 16.82 -28.11
N ALA A 84 19.19 18.06 -28.17
CA ALA A 84 20.41 18.38 -28.92
C ALA A 84 21.64 18.12 -28.05
N ASN A 85 22.77 17.92 -28.72
CA ASN A 85 24.08 17.58 -28.15
C ASN A 85 24.12 16.17 -27.54
N VAL A 86 24.21 15.13 -28.37
CA VAL A 86 24.32 13.74 -27.91
C VAL A 86 25.58 13.49 -27.07
N GLU A 87 26.65 14.27 -27.26
CA GLU A 87 27.83 14.20 -26.40
C GLU A 87 27.53 14.61 -24.95
N SER A 88 26.60 15.55 -24.73
CA SER A 88 26.22 15.94 -23.36
C SER A 88 25.50 14.81 -22.64
N ILE A 89 24.88 13.85 -23.33
CA ILE A 89 24.18 12.73 -22.68
C ILE A 89 25.15 11.60 -22.29
N ILE A 90 26.26 11.43 -23.02
CA ILE A 90 27.15 10.27 -22.88
C ILE A 90 28.43 10.61 -22.09
N LYS A 91 28.97 11.83 -22.26
CA LYS A 91 30.29 12.20 -21.76
C LYS A 91 30.28 12.43 -20.25
N THR A 92 31.20 11.80 -19.53
CA THR A 92 31.46 12.06 -18.10
C THR A 92 31.76 13.55 -17.86
N GLY A 93 31.15 14.13 -16.83
CA GLY A 93 31.27 15.55 -16.49
C GLY A 93 30.48 16.49 -17.40
N SER A 94 29.52 15.98 -18.18
CA SER A 94 28.57 16.81 -18.91
C SER A 94 27.47 17.36 -18.01
N ASP A 95 26.84 18.46 -18.43
CA ASP A 95 25.70 19.07 -17.74
C ASP A 95 24.52 18.10 -17.52
N PHE A 96 24.40 17.04 -18.33
CA PHE A 96 23.39 15.99 -18.14
C PHE A 96 23.75 15.01 -17.01
N LYS A 97 25.04 14.67 -16.88
CA LYS A 97 25.52 13.65 -15.94
C LYS A 97 25.93 14.22 -14.58
N THR A 98 26.03 15.53 -14.42
CA THR A 98 26.38 16.19 -13.14
C THR A 98 25.50 15.71 -11.98
N GLN A 99 24.20 15.56 -12.18
CA GLN A 99 23.25 15.07 -11.17
C GLN A 99 23.38 13.55 -10.90
N MET A 100 23.95 12.79 -11.84
CA MET A 100 24.24 11.35 -11.65
C MET A 100 25.60 11.13 -10.95
N GLU A 101 26.53 12.08 -11.10
CA GLU A 101 27.90 12.00 -10.60
C GLU A 101 28.05 12.57 -9.16
N ASP A 102 26.99 13.13 -8.58
CA ASP A 102 26.99 13.78 -7.27
C ASP A 102 27.23 12.84 -6.06
N GLY A 103 27.30 11.53 -6.32
CA GLY A 103 27.54 10.48 -5.32
C GLY A 103 26.31 10.11 -4.49
N THR A 104 25.17 10.74 -4.73
CA THR A 104 23.88 10.45 -4.10
C THR A 104 22.90 9.74 -5.03
N TRP A 105 23.21 9.68 -6.33
CA TRP A 105 22.48 8.91 -7.33
C TRP A 105 22.36 7.42 -6.96
N ASP A 106 21.13 6.90 -6.92
CA ASP A 106 20.84 5.53 -6.49
C ASP A 106 19.90 4.75 -7.44
N ALA A 107 19.82 5.19 -8.70
CA ALA A 107 18.95 4.55 -9.69
C ALA A 107 19.34 3.08 -9.93
N THR A 108 18.33 2.24 -10.02
CA THR A 108 18.44 0.82 -10.35
C THR A 108 17.51 0.46 -11.50
N ILE A 109 18.00 -0.27 -12.49
CA ILE A 109 17.21 -0.84 -13.58
C ILE A 109 17.26 -2.35 -13.43
N ASP A 110 16.09 -2.99 -13.38
CA ASP A 110 15.94 -4.45 -13.18
C ASP A 110 16.67 -5.01 -11.94
N GLY A 111 16.88 -4.16 -10.93
CA GLY A 111 17.53 -4.52 -9.66
C GLY A 111 19.05 -4.35 -9.64
N GLU A 112 19.66 -3.94 -10.77
CA GLU A 112 21.07 -3.61 -10.86
C GLU A 112 21.27 -2.08 -10.78
N ALA A 113 22.33 -1.63 -10.11
CA ALA A 113 22.63 -0.20 -10.00
C ALA A 113 23.09 0.37 -11.34
N LEU A 114 22.60 1.56 -11.70
CA LEU A 114 22.97 2.27 -12.91
C LEU A 114 23.83 3.50 -12.57
N PRO A 115 25.16 3.36 -12.45
CA PRO A 115 26.04 4.50 -12.23
C PRO A 115 26.19 5.36 -13.50
N ALA A 116 26.56 6.63 -13.34
CA ALA A 116 26.76 7.59 -14.43
C ALA A 116 27.73 7.10 -15.54
N THR A 117 28.70 6.25 -15.17
CA THR A 117 29.69 5.66 -16.07
C THR A 117 29.13 4.57 -16.97
N GLU A 118 28.08 3.89 -16.52
CA GLU A 118 27.45 2.77 -17.25
C GLU A 118 26.18 3.22 -18.00
N PHE A 119 25.70 4.44 -17.74
CA PHE A 119 24.56 5.00 -18.43
C PHE A 119 24.79 5.10 -19.94
N GLU A 120 23.93 4.42 -20.68
CA GLU A 120 23.80 4.49 -22.12
C GLU A 120 22.49 5.15 -22.51
N ILE A 121 22.45 5.70 -23.73
CA ILE A 121 21.24 6.32 -24.27
C ILE A 121 20.07 5.33 -24.35
N ASP A 122 20.37 4.05 -24.54
CA ASP A 122 19.35 3.02 -24.68
C ASP A 122 18.63 2.78 -23.34
N ASP A 123 19.25 3.13 -22.20
CA ASP A 123 18.63 3.09 -20.87
C ASP A 123 17.49 4.10 -20.71
N LEU A 124 17.36 5.08 -21.62
CA LEU A 124 16.24 6.03 -21.65
C LEU A 124 14.93 5.36 -22.07
N VAL A 125 14.99 4.24 -22.79
CA VAL A 125 13.78 3.56 -23.26
C VAL A 125 13.04 2.94 -22.07
N GLY A 126 11.74 3.18 -21.98
CA GLY A 126 10.88 2.75 -20.88
C GLY A 126 10.91 3.69 -19.67
N GLN A 127 11.79 4.68 -19.65
CA GLN A 127 11.87 5.66 -18.56
C GLN A 127 10.75 6.69 -18.62
N ARG A 128 10.48 7.33 -17.49
CA ARG A 128 9.40 8.30 -17.34
C ARG A 128 9.94 9.70 -17.51
N ILE A 129 9.24 10.50 -18.33
CA ILE A 129 9.47 11.93 -18.42
C ILE A 129 8.21 12.69 -17.96
N THR A 130 8.40 13.67 -17.10
CA THR A 130 7.36 14.58 -16.65
C THR A 130 7.66 15.98 -17.19
N ARG A 131 6.73 16.54 -17.95
CA ARG A 131 6.76 17.95 -18.36
C ARG A 131 5.94 18.76 -17.36
N ARG A 132 6.57 19.78 -16.79
CA ARG A 132 5.95 20.78 -15.93
C ARG A 132 5.95 22.12 -16.65
N VAL A 133 4.87 22.87 -16.52
CA VAL A 133 4.75 24.20 -17.10
C VAL A 133 4.40 25.17 -15.99
N THR A 134 5.12 26.29 -15.94
CA THR A 134 4.89 27.35 -14.97
C THR A 134 5.10 28.73 -15.61
N LEU A 135 4.80 29.79 -14.86
CA LEU A 135 5.20 31.15 -15.18
C LEU A 135 6.54 31.43 -14.52
N GLU A 136 7.40 32.13 -15.23
CA GLU A 136 8.74 32.55 -14.79
C GLU A 136 8.76 33.19 -13.39
N LYS A 137 7.77 34.02 -13.03
CA LYS A 137 7.64 34.61 -11.69
C LYS A 137 7.50 33.60 -10.53
N TYR A 138 7.21 32.33 -10.83
CA TYR A 138 7.10 31.24 -9.85
C TYR A 138 8.37 30.40 -9.74
N THR A 139 9.44 30.84 -10.40
CA THR A 139 10.76 30.21 -10.38
C THR A 139 11.73 31.05 -9.52
N GLY A 140 12.84 30.47 -9.11
CA GLY A 140 13.87 31.12 -8.29
C GLY A 140 13.88 30.68 -6.81
N SER A 141 14.98 31.02 -6.14
CA SER A 141 15.23 30.65 -4.75
C SER A 141 14.27 31.37 -3.80
N GLY A 142 13.58 30.61 -2.95
CA GLY A 142 12.61 31.14 -1.98
C GLY A 142 11.24 31.51 -2.56
N THR A 143 11.03 31.29 -3.86
CA THR A 143 9.74 31.51 -4.52
C THR A 143 8.78 30.34 -4.25
N THR A 144 7.51 30.63 -4.01
CA THR A 144 6.48 29.59 -3.91
C THR A 144 6.14 29.05 -5.30
N ALA A 145 6.32 27.74 -5.50
CA ALA A 145 6.06 27.08 -6.78
C ALA A 145 4.55 26.96 -7.05
N TYR A 146 4.11 27.50 -8.17
CA TYR A 146 2.79 27.25 -8.75
C TYR A 146 2.97 26.73 -10.17
N GLU A 147 2.16 25.77 -10.61
CA GLU A 147 2.28 25.15 -11.94
C GLU A 147 0.92 24.76 -12.51
N PHE A 148 0.90 24.55 -13.82
CA PHE A 148 -0.21 23.89 -14.50
C PHE A 148 -0.17 22.38 -14.26
N ASP A 149 -1.21 21.67 -14.70
CA ASP A 149 -1.28 20.21 -14.60
C ASP A 149 -0.05 19.55 -15.24
N LYS A 150 0.61 18.69 -14.46
CA LYS A 150 1.78 17.93 -14.91
C LYS A 150 1.40 16.96 -16.03
N GLU A 151 2.26 16.86 -17.03
CA GLU A 151 2.08 15.95 -18.14
C GLU A 151 3.14 14.86 -18.07
N VAL A 152 2.69 13.61 -17.98
CA VAL A 152 3.56 12.46 -17.73
C VAL A 152 3.55 11.54 -18.94
N PHE A 153 4.74 11.21 -19.42
CA PHE A 153 4.97 10.34 -20.57
C PHE A 153 5.98 9.23 -20.23
N ILE A 154 5.97 8.18 -21.04
CA ILE A 154 6.97 7.11 -21.04
C ILE A 154 7.68 7.17 -22.40
N ILE A 155 9.00 7.05 -22.39
CA ILE A 155 9.80 6.97 -23.61
C ILE A 155 9.57 5.58 -24.23
N ASP A 156 8.88 5.52 -25.38
CA ASP A 156 8.52 4.26 -26.02
C ASP A 156 9.69 3.71 -26.85
N ARG A 157 10.34 4.59 -27.63
CA ARG A 157 11.53 4.24 -28.42
C ARG A 157 12.37 5.45 -28.79
N ILE A 158 13.62 5.17 -29.16
CA ILE A 158 14.50 6.12 -29.84
C ILE A 158 14.07 6.16 -31.32
N ALA A 159 13.47 7.28 -31.75
CA ALA A 159 12.98 7.46 -33.11
C ALA A 159 14.14 7.76 -34.09
N ALA A 160 15.11 8.55 -33.66
CA ALA A 160 16.33 8.82 -34.41
C ALA A 160 17.49 9.14 -33.47
N LYS A 161 18.69 8.70 -33.86
CA LYS A 161 19.95 8.99 -33.14
C LYS A 161 20.99 9.42 -34.16
N THR A 162 21.53 10.62 -33.99
CA THR A 162 22.63 11.16 -34.78
C THR A 162 23.77 11.58 -33.86
N ALA A 163 24.90 12.04 -34.39
CA ALA A 163 25.98 12.57 -33.55
C ALA A 163 25.61 13.90 -32.85
N ILE A 164 24.57 14.59 -33.32
CA ILE A 164 24.25 15.96 -32.88
C ILE A 164 22.93 16.01 -32.09
N LEU A 165 21.95 15.18 -32.43
CA LEU A 165 20.67 15.12 -31.74
C LEU A 165 20.15 13.70 -31.57
N ILE A 166 19.30 13.52 -30.56
CA ILE A 166 18.47 12.35 -30.36
C ILE A 166 17.00 12.77 -30.36
N GLU A 167 16.18 11.98 -31.03
CA GLU A 167 14.72 12.12 -31.08
C GLU A 167 14.09 10.91 -30.37
N LEU A 168 13.33 11.16 -29.33
CA LEU A 168 12.62 10.16 -28.52
C LEU A 168 11.13 10.24 -28.81
N GLU A 169 10.51 9.11 -29.13
CA GLU A 169 9.06 9.01 -29.27
C GLU A 169 8.45 8.71 -27.90
N LEU A 170 7.52 9.56 -27.48
CA LEU A 170 6.87 9.48 -26.20
C LEU A 170 5.46 8.90 -26.35
N SER A 171 5.07 8.08 -25.37
CA SER A 171 3.72 7.57 -25.23
C SER A 171 3.15 7.94 -23.88
N ALA A 172 1.84 8.15 -23.82
CA ALA A 172 1.21 8.34 -22.53
C ALA A 172 1.13 7.00 -21.77
N PRO A 173 1.21 7.03 -20.43
CA PRO A 173 1.13 5.82 -19.60
C PRO A 173 -0.14 4.97 -19.82
N VAL A 174 -1.17 5.53 -20.46
CA VAL A 174 -2.43 4.83 -20.76
C VAL A 174 -2.43 4.08 -22.10
N ASP A 175 -1.54 4.45 -23.03
CA ASP A 175 -1.42 3.85 -24.37
C ASP A 175 -0.35 2.73 -24.41
N LEU A 176 0.30 2.45 -23.28
CA LEU A 176 1.26 1.35 -23.19
C LEU A 176 0.54 -0.01 -23.26
N ALA A 177 1.09 -0.93 -24.05
CA ALA A 177 0.55 -2.27 -24.19
C ALA A 177 0.46 -2.99 -22.83
N GLY A 178 -0.65 -3.70 -22.59
CA GLY A 178 -0.89 -4.45 -21.36
C GLY A 178 -1.46 -3.64 -20.19
N ILE A 179 -1.58 -2.31 -20.32
CA ILE A 179 -2.27 -1.49 -19.34
C ILE A 179 -3.77 -1.46 -19.64
N ARG A 180 -4.58 -1.95 -18.69
CA ARG A 180 -6.04 -1.92 -18.79
C ARG A 180 -6.62 -0.87 -17.85
N LEU A 181 -7.39 0.05 -18.41
CA LEU A 181 -8.23 0.97 -17.66
C LEU A 181 -9.66 0.39 -17.54
N PRO A 182 -10.31 0.52 -16.37
CA PRO A 182 -9.74 0.94 -15.08
C PRO A 182 -8.80 -0.13 -14.49
N ARG A 183 -7.68 0.30 -13.89
CA ARG A 183 -6.68 -0.60 -13.27
C ARG A 183 -7.28 -1.43 -12.13
N ARG A 184 -8.33 -0.93 -11.49
CA ARG A 184 -9.13 -1.68 -10.52
C ARG A 184 -10.35 -2.29 -11.20
N GLN A 185 -10.51 -3.60 -11.01
CA GLN A 185 -11.76 -4.29 -11.30
C GLN A 185 -12.58 -4.45 -10.00
N VAL A 186 -13.84 -4.01 -10.05
CA VAL A 186 -14.80 -4.20 -8.95
C VAL A 186 -15.51 -5.54 -9.14
N ILE A 187 -15.21 -6.51 -8.30
CA ILE A 187 -15.85 -7.84 -8.32
C ILE A 187 -16.94 -7.85 -7.23
N GLY A 188 -18.19 -8.18 -7.60
CA GLY A 188 -19.36 -7.97 -6.74
C GLY A 188 -19.38 -8.70 -5.38
N LYS A 189 -18.54 -9.72 -5.18
CA LYS A 189 -18.49 -10.54 -3.95
C LYS A 189 -17.26 -10.28 -3.07
N TYR A 190 -16.16 -9.80 -3.66
CA TYR A 190 -14.87 -9.72 -2.99
C TYR A 190 -14.40 -8.28 -2.87
N CYS A 191 -13.83 -7.95 -1.71
CA CYS A 191 -13.20 -6.66 -1.47
C CYS A 191 -11.84 -6.58 -2.19
N PRO A 192 -11.62 -5.63 -3.12
CA PRO A 192 -10.36 -5.49 -3.85
C PRO A 192 -9.27 -4.76 -3.04
N TRP A 193 -9.61 -4.26 -1.86
CA TRP A 193 -8.71 -3.44 -1.05
C TRP A 193 -7.67 -4.29 -0.31
N LEU A 194 -6.43 -3.80 -0.24
CA LEU A 194 -5.40 -4.42 0.59
C LEU A 194 -5.79 -4.33 2.06
N TYR A 195 -5.72 -5.43 2.80
CA TYR A 195 -6.17 -5.47 4.20
C TYR A 195 -5.27 -4.60 5.08
N GLN A 196 -5.86 -3.70 5.87
CA GLN A 196 -5.17 -2.69 6.70
C GLN A 196 -4.21 -1.78 5.89
N GLY A 197 -4.34 -1.75 4.55
CA GLY A 197 -3.38 -1.05 3.69
C GLY A 197 -3.34 0.46 3.93
N HIS A 198 -4.46 1.05 4.37
CA HIS A 198 -4.54 2.46 4.75
C HIS A 198 -3.55 2.82 5.87
N HIS A 199 -3.36 1.91 6.84
CA HIS A 199 -2.48 2.14 8.00
C HIS A 199 -1.07 1.56 7.83
N THR A 200 -0.83 0.69 6.84
CA THR A 200 0.42 -0.10 6.75
C THR A 200 1.27 0.18 5.53
N LYS A 201 0.72 0.84 4.50
CA LYS A 201 1.44 1.14 3.25
C LYS A 201 1.24 2.58 2.81
N SER A 202 0.01 2.94 2.46
CA SER A 202 -0.39 4.30 2.07
C SER A 202 -1.90 4.37 1.91
N GLU A 203 -2.48 5.55 2.15
CA GLU A 203 -3.91 5.80 1.95
C GLU A 203 -4.35 5.58 0.50
N THR A 204 -3.44 5.80 -0.47
CA THR A 204 -3.69 5.54 -1.90
C THR A 204 -3.63 4.06 -2.26
N SER A 205 -2.92 3.26 -1.45
CA SER A 205 -2.79 1.81 -1.65
C SER A 205 -4.03 1.04 -1.18
N SER A 206 -4.79 1.58 -0.21
CA SER A 206 -6.03 0.95 0.24
C SER A 206 -7.00 1.86 0.99
N ALA A 207 -8.29 1.70 0.75
CA ALA A 207 -9.34 2.28 1.59
C ALA A 207 -9.66 1.42 2.83
N CYS A 208 -9.16 0.19 2.95
CA CYS A 208 -9.43 -0.62 4.15
C CYS A 208 -8.75 0.00 5.38
N PHE A 209 -9.53 0.75 6.16
CA PHE A 209 -9.09 1.49 7.33
C PHE A 209 -9.18 0.70 8.64
N TRP A 210 -9.33 -0.63 8.58
CA TRP A 210 -9.24 -1.49 9.76
C TRP A 210 -7.83 -1.30 10.35
N LYS A 211 -7.74 -0.98 11.64
CA LYS A 211 -6.47 -0.71 12.31
C LYS A 211 -5.76 -2.01 12.70
N THR A 212 -4.45 -1.94 12.94
CA THR A 212 -3.65 -3.06 13.47
C THR A 212 -3.90 -3.27 14.97
N LYS A 213 -4.09 -2.18 15.71
CA LYS A 213 -4.49 -2.18 17.13
C LYS A 213 -5.59 -1.16 17.42
N ASN A 214 -6.20 -1.26 18.60
CA ASN A 214 -7.16 -0.29 19.13
C ASN A 214 -8.34 -0.05 18.19
N GLN A 215 -8.91 -1.14 17.66
CA GLN A 215 -9.96 -1.09 16.63
C GLN A 215 -11.31 -0.64 17.18
N VAL A 216 -11.65 -1.03 18.40
CA VAL A 216 -12.94 -0.73 19.03
C VAL A 216 -12.71 -0.03 20.36
N ARG A 217 -13.52 0.98 20.66
CA ARG A 217 -13.51 1.72 21.93
C ARG A 217 -14.82 1.46 22.69
N ASP A 218 -14.75 1.20 23.99
CA ASP A 218 -15.96 1.15 24.84
C ASP A 218 -16.38 2.54 25.35
N GLU A 219 -17.51 2.59 26.06
CA GLU A 219 -18.06 3.80 26.67
C GLU A 219 -17.11 4.43 27.70
N ASN A 220 -16.30 3.60 28.37
CA ASN A 220 -15.32 4.02 29.37
C ASN A 220 -13.98 4.46 28.75
N GLY A 221 -13.86 4.41 27.43
CA GLY A 221 -12.70 4.84 26.68
C GLY A 221 -11.57 3.82 26.53
N ASN A 222 -11.76 2.57 26.95
CA ASN A 222 -10.80 1.49 26.72
C ASN A 222 -10.83 1.04 25.26
N PHE A 223 -9.65 0.78 24.70
CA PHE A 223 -9.50 0.26 23.34
C PHE A 223 -9.24 -1.24 23.35
N TYR A 224 -9.89 -1.97 22.45
CA TYR A 224 -9.75 -3.42 22.29
C TYR A 224 -9.17 -3.75 20.93
N SER A 225 -8.30 -4.77 20.94
CA SER A 225 -7.75 -5.31 19.70
C SER A 225 -8.23 -6.72 19.38
N PHE A 226 -8.71 -6.90 18.15
CA PHE A 226 -9.28 -8.16 17.65
C PHE A 226 -8.58 -8.60 16.37
N TYR A 227 -8.33 -9.89 16.28
CA TYR A 227 -7.63 -10.52 15.17
C TYR A 227 -8.44 -11.72 14.66
N PHE A 228 -8.37 -11.97 13.36
CA PHE A 228 -9.14 -13.04 12.74
C PHE A 228 -8.35 -13.67 11.59
N THR A 229 -8.48 -14.98 11.45
CA THR A 229 -7.89 -15.70 10.31
C THR A 229 -8.62 -15.35 9.00
N LYS A 230 -8.09 -15.85 7.88
CA LYS A 230 -8.70 -15.72 6.55
C LYS A 230 -10.14 -16.26 6.51
N ASP A 231 -10.45 -17.27 7.31
CA ASP A 231 -11.77 -17.92 7.36
C ASP A 231 -12.69 -17.29 8.42
N ASP A 232 -12.32 -16.12 8.94
CA ASP A 232 -13.03 -15.37 9.98
C ASP A 232 -13.11 -16.12 11.33
N GLU A 233 -12.18 -17.05 11.58
CA GLU A 233 -11.99 -17.68 12.88
C GLU A 233 -11.37 -16.66 13.85
N PRO A 234 -11.92 -16.47 15.06
CA PRO A 234 -11.31 -15.60 16.06
C PRO A 234 -9.91 -16.06 16.46
N LEU A 235 -8.97 -15.12 16.52
CA LEU A 235 -7.66 -15.31 17.15
C LEU A 235 -7.69 -14.70 18.54
N VAL A 236 -7.59 -15.53 19.58
CA VAL A 236 -7.70 -15.14 21.00
C VAL A 236 -6.38 -15.39 21.72
N LEU A 237 -5.98 -14.50 22.63
CA LEU A 237 -4.75 -14.69 23.41
C LEU A 237 -4.88 -15.93 24.30
N ASN A 238 -3.93 -16.86 24.20
CA ASN A 238 -4.00 -18.18 24.86
C ASN A 238 -4.23 -18.08 26.38
N THR A 239 -3.60 -17.12 27.06
CA THR A 239 -3.74 -16.91 28.51
C THR A 239 -5.18 -16.56 28.93
N ARG A 240 -6.06 -16.19 28.00
CA ARG A 240 -7.48 -15.91 28.27
C ARG A 240 -8.36 -17.15 28.32
N LEU A 241 -7.90 -18.25 27.72
CA LEU A 241 -8.64 -19.51 27.60
C LEU A 241 -7.99 -20.59 28.47
N THR A 242 -7.57 -20.23 29.69
CA THR A 242 -6.91 -21.13 30.64
C THR A 242 -7.45 -20.92 32.04
N GLY A 243 -7.23 -21.89 32.92
CA GLY A 243 -7.62 -21.80 34.33
C GLY A 243 -9.14 -21.90 34.56
N ASN A 244 -9.57 -21.31 35.68
CA ASN A 244 -10.96 -21.36 36.16
C ASN A 244 -11.93 -20.66 35.20
N SER A 245 -13.21 -21.07 35.25
CA SER A 245 -14.26 -20.47 34.45
C SER A 245 -14.41 -18.98 34.71
N THR A 246 -14.62 -18.21 33.64
CA THR A 246 -14.89 -16.77 33.68
C THR A 246 -16.27 -16.46 33.09
N SER A 247 -16.58 -15.18 32.90
CA SER A 247 -17.80 -14.73 32.22
C SER A 247 -17.85 -15.16 30.74
N PHE A 248 -16.72 -15.54 30.14
CA PHE A 248 -16.65 -15.98 28.74
C PHE A 248 -15.99 -17.35 28.57
N TRP A 249 -15.02 -17.74 29.39
CA TRP A 249 -14.34 -19.03 29.34
C TRP A 249 -15.03 -20.05 30.24
N LYS A 250 -15.38 -21.23 29.72
CA LYS A 250 -16.11 -22.27 30.48
C LYS A 250 -15.33 -23.55 30.71
N GLY A 251 -14.04 -23.58 30.35
CA GLY A 251 -13.22 -24.78 30.51
C GLY A 251 -13.47 -25.81 29.41
N GLU A 252 -13.35 -27.09 29.76
CA GLU A 252 -13.65 -28.20 28.86
C GLU A 252 -15.15 -28.29 28.56
N TYR A 253 -15.48 -28.63 27.31
CA TYR A 253 -16.85 -28.87 26.88
C TYR A 253 -17.49 -30.03 27.67
N SER A 254 -18.75 -29.84 28.08
CA SER A 254 -19.59 -30.83 28.71
C SER A 254 -20.98 -30.81 28.09
N SER A 255 -21.49 -31.98 27.70
CA SER A 255 -22.79 -32.11 27.03
C SER A 255 -23.97 -31.70 27.92
N GLY A 256 -23.83 -31.84 29.24
CA GLY A 256 -24.84 -31.44 30.24
C GLY A 256 -24.85 -29.95 30.58
N THR A 257 -23.90 -29.16 30.07
CA THR A 257 -23.82 -27.71 30.32
C THR A 257 -24.49 -26.93 29.19
N THR A 258 -25.22 -25.88 29.56
CA THR A 258 -25.82 -24.93 28.62
C THR A 258 -24.91 -23.74 28.43
N TYR A 259 -24.51 -23.47 27.18
CA TYR A 259 -23.64 -22.36 26.82
C TYR A 259 -24.41 -21.21 26.17
N ALA A 260 -24.08 -19.98 26.55
CA ALA A 260 -24.60 -18.76 25.92
C ALA A 260 -23.78 -18.37 24.68
N ALA A 261 -24.33 -17.53 23.81
CA ALA A 261 -23.61 -17.05 22.64
C ALA A 261 -22.36 -16.26 23.06
N GLY A 262 -21.25 -16.51 22.35
CA GLY A 262 -19.96 -15.89 22.62
C GLY A 262 -19.22 -16.45 23.84
N GLU A 263 -19.69 -17.53 24.45
CA GLU A 263 -18.90 -18.30 25.43
C GLU A 263 -17.95 -19.27 24.75
N TYR A 264 -16.85 -19.59 25.41
CA TYR A 264 -15.72 -20.35 24.87
C TYR A 264 -15.49 -21.62 25.67
N VAL A 265 -15.16 -22.71 24.97
CA VAL A 265 -14.81 -24.02 25.54
C VAL A 265 -13.59 -24.61 24.83
N SER A 266 -12.96 -25.60 25.46
CA SER A 266 -11.99 -26.49 24.84
C SER A 266 -12.54 -27.89 24.63
N THR A 267 -11.93 -28.63 23.72
CA THR A 267 -12.09 -30.09 23.58
C THR A 267 -10.71 -30.73 23.57
N ASN A 268 -10.56 -31.86 24.28
CA ASN A 268 -9.28 -32.57 24.46
C ASN A 268 -8.17 -31.70 25.11
N PRO A 269 -8.45 -31.00 26.22
CA PRO A 269 -7.49 -30.08 26.84
C PRO A 269 -6.19 -30.80 27.24
N GLY A 270 -5.05 -30.14 27.04
CA GLY A 270 -3.73 -30.68 27.41
C GLY A 270 -3.19 -31.74 26.45
N THR A 271 -3.83 -31.96 25.31
CA THR A 271 -3.38 -32.90 24.27
C THR A 271 -2.94 -32.17 23.01
N THR A 272 -2.20 -32.84 22.12
CA THR A 272 -1.87 -32.32 20.78
C THR A 272 -3.10 -32.12 19.89
N SER A 273 -4.26 -32.63 20.31
CA SER A 273 -5.56 -32.51 19.63
C SER A 273 -6.48 -31.48 20.29
N GLU A 274 -5.94 -30.66 21.19
CA GLU A 274 -6.70 -29.57 21.81
C GLU A 274 -7.20 -28.59 20.74
N LEU A 275 -8.47 -28.22 20.87
CA LEU A 275 -9.15 -27.24 20.03
C LEU A 275 -10.01 -26.34 20.90
N TYR A 276 -10.17 -25.09 20.48
CA TYR A 276 -11.01 -24.10 21.14
C TYR A 276 -12.19 -23.75 20.26
N TRP A 277 -13.32 -23.48 20.92
CA TRP A 277 -14.58 -23.24 20.25
C TRP A 277 -15.32 -22.07 20.91
N ARG A 278 -16.03 -21.30 20.11
CA ARG A 278 -16.97 -20.27 20.57
C ARG A 278 -18.38 -20.72 20.25
N SER A 279 -19.29 -20.63 21.23
CA SER A 279 -20.70 -20.88 21.01
C SER A 279 -21.31 -19.78 20.14
N GLU A 280 -21.97 -20.18 19.07
CA GLU A 280 -22.59 -19.28 18.09
C GLU A 280 -24.09 -19.05 18.36
N LYS A 281 -24.66 -19.77 19.34
CA LYS A 281 -26.08 -19.74 19.71
C LYS A 281 -26.24 -19.56 21.23
N ASP A 282 -27.31 -18.87 21.61
CA ASP A 282 -27.78 -18.87 23.00
C ASP A 282 -28.44 -20.23 23.31
N SER A 283 -28.41 -20.66 24.57
CA SER A 283 -28.97 -21.94 25.03
C SER A 283 -28.43 -23.17 24.28
N ASN A 284 -27.12 -23.19 24.04
CA ASN A 284 -26.44 -24.30 23.37
C ASN A 284 -26.15 -25.43 24.37
N THR A 285 -27.02 -26.44 24.40
CA THR A 285 -26.93 -27.62 25.30
C THR A 285 -26.84 -28.89 24.46
N GLY A 286 -25.99 -29.84 24.86
CA GLY A 286 -25.91 -31.16 24.21
C GLY A 286 -25.34 -31.18 22.78
N ASN A 287 -25.05 -30.04 22.15
CA ASN A 287 -24.42 -30.01 20.82
C ASN A 287 -22.89 -30.11 20.96
N THR A 288 -22.29 -31.15 20.40
CA THR A 288 -20.83 -31.35 20.43
C THR A 288 -20.11 -30.38 19.48
N PRO A 289 -18.99 -29.76 19.89
CA PRO A 289 -18.17 -28.93 19.01
C PRO A 289 -17.63 -29.68 17.79
N SER A 290 -17.72 -29.05 16.62
CA SER A 290 -17.25 -29.57 15.32
C SER A 290 -17.17 -28.42 14.32
N GLU A 291 -16.23 -28.48 13.36
CA GLU A 291 -16.10 -27.47 12.28
C GLU A 291 -17.34 -27.42 11.38
N THR A 292 -18.14 -28.48 11.33
CA THR A 292 -19.40 -28.54 10.58
C THR A 292 -20.62 -28.06 11.36
N SER A 293 -20.47 -27.80 12.66
CA SER A 293 -21.57 -27.39 13.53
C SER A 293 -21.94 -25.93 13.30
N ILE A 294 -23.24 -25.64 13.22
CA ILE A 294 -23.73 -24.24 13.23
C ILE A 294 -23.77 -23.65 14.64
N PHE A 295 -23.57 -24.47 15.68
CA PHE A 295 -23.59 -24.06 17.08
C PHE A 295 -22.21 -23.65 17.58
N TRP A 296 -21.15 -24.06 16.90
CA TRP A 296 -19.77 -23.86 17.33
C TRP A 296 -18.93 -23.31 16.18
N GLN A 297 -18.18 -22.25 16.46
CA GLN A 297 -17.16 -21.73 15.57
C GLN A 297 -15.80 -22.08 16.17
N ILE A 298 -14.88 -22.60 15.37
CA ILE A 298 -13.51 -22.85 15.79
C ILE A 298 -12.79 -21.53 16.12
N VAL A 299 -11.97 -21.58 17.15
CA VAL A 299 -11.17 -20.46 17.66
C VAL A 299 -9.71 -20.86 17.63
N ARG A 300 -8.87 -19.97 17.13
CA ARG A 300 -7.42 -20.13 17.16
C ARG A 300 -6.85 -19.32 18.31
N THR A 301 -5.79 -19.82 18.91
CA THR A 301 -5.09 -19.10 19.97
C THR A 301 -3.76 -18.56 19.48
N TYR A 302 -3.34 -17.44 20.05
CA TYR A 302 -2.00 -16.90 19.83
C TYR A 302 -1.32 -16.60 21.17
N SER A 303 0.01 -16.53 21.17
CA SER A 303 0.82 -16.10 22.30
C SER A 303 1.54 -14.78 21.98
N GLN A 304 2.20 -14.16 22.96
CA GLN A 304 3.14 -13.07 22.65
C GLN A 304 4.43 -13.66 22.09
N TYR A 305 5.02 -13.01 21.09
CA TYR A 305 6.32 -13.43 20.56
C TYR A 305 7.41 -13.32 21.63
N SER A 306 8.30 -14.31 21.66
CA SER A 306 9.54 -14.33 22.43
C SER A 306 10.64 -14.97 21.60
N SER A 307 11.83 -14.37 21.60
CA SER A 307 13.00 -14.90 20.89
C SER A 307 13.51 -16.22 21.47
N SER A 308 13.18 -16.53 22.73
CA SER A 308 13.61 -17.75 23.41
C SER A 308 12.66 -18.93 23.21
N THR A 309 11.48 -18.71 22.63
CA THR A 309 10.46 -19.75 22.47
C THR A 309 10.63 -20.45 21.13
N ALA A 310 10.60 -21.79 21.14
CA ALA A 310 10.54 -22.56 19.91
C ALA A 310 9.10 -22.60 19.38
N TYR A 311 8.93 -22.25 18.11
CA TYR A 311 7.65 -22.27 17.41
C TYR A 311 7.60 -23.43 16.43
N SER A 312 6.48 -24.11 16.43
CA SER A 312 6.23 -25.36 15.72
C SER A 312 5.20 -25.19 14.61
N VAL A 313 5.25 -26.12 13.66
CA VAL A 313 4.25 -26.25 12.60
C VAL A 313 3.55 -27.59 12.74
N HIS A 314 2.24 -27.59 12.56
CA HIS A 314 1.44 -28.79 12.60
C HIS A 314 1.66 -29.61 11.33
N ALA A 315 1.82 -30.93 11.47
CA ALA A 315 2.24 -31.81 10.39
C ALA A 315 1.28 -31.83 9.18
N THR A 316 -0.03 -31.64 9.41
CA THR A 316 -1.07 -31.85 8.39
C THR A 316 -2.06 -30.70 8.23
N ASP A 317 -2.15 -29.78 9.18
CA ASP A 317 -3.13 -28.68 9.16
C ASP A 317 -2.43 -27.38 9.49
N PRO A 318 -2.02 -26.61 8.47
CA PRO A 318 -1.32 -25.35 8.66
C PRO A 318 -2.10 -24.32 9.49
N ARG A 319 -3.44 -24.44 9.61
CA ARG A 319 -4.27 -23.56 10.45
C ARG A 319 -4.05 -23.79 11.95
N ARG A 320 -3.37 -24.89 12.32
CA ARG A 320 -3.01 -25.24 13.70
C ARG A 320 -1.55 -24.92 14.05
N ASN A 321 -0.80 -24.29 13.15
CA ASN A 321 0.55 -23.81 13.44
C ASN A 321 0.52 -22.76 14.54
N ASP A 322 1.67 -22.52 15.17
CA ASP A 322 1.76 -21.52 16.23
C ASP A 322 1.48 -20.11 15.70
N TYR A 323 0.63 -19.38 16.42
CA TYR A 323 0.36 -17.97 16.18
C TYR A 323 0.99 -17.11 17.28
N VAL A 324 1.58 -15.99 16.88
CA VAL A 324 2.25 -15.05 17.79
C VAL A 324 1.88 -13.61 17.48
N LEU A 325 1.69 -12.79 18.51
CA LEU A 325 1.56 -11.34 18.37
C LEU A 325 2.94 -10.69 18.41
N SER A 326 3.27 -9.92 17.38
CA SER A 326 4.49 -9.10 17.29
C SER A 326 4.20 -7.84 16.47
N SER A 327 4.65 -6.68 16.94
CA SER A 327 4.44 -5.37 16.29
C SER A 327 2.97 -5.12 15.89
N ASP A 328 2.05 -5.29 16.85
CA ASP A 328 0.59 -5.09 16.68
C ASP A 328 -0.08 -5.95 15.60
N THR A 329 0.58 -7.04 15.18
CA THR A 329 0.06 -7.97 14.17
C THR A 329 0.23 -9.40 14.64
N VAL A 330 -0.79 -10.23 14.40
CA VAL A 330 -0.67 -11.68 14.63
C VAL A 330 -0.05 -12.34 13.41
N TRP A 331 1.00 -13.13 13.66
CA TRP A 331 1.77 -13.91 12.70
C TRP A 331 1.55 -15.40 12.93
N ARG A 332 1.67 -16.19 11.87
CA ARG A 332 1.58 -17.64 11.91
C ARG A 332 2.89 -18.23 11.42
N ALA A 333 3.43 -19.19 12.17
CA ALA A 333 4.62 -19.91 11.77
C ALA A 333 4.31 -20.78 10.53
N ILE A 334 5.18 -20.76 9.53
CA ILE A 334 5.12 -21.66 8.36
C ILE A 334 6.34 -22.58 8.28
N ALA A 335 7.36 -22.33 9.08
CA ALA A 335 8.47 -23.23 9.35
C ALA A 335 8.79 -23.23 10.85
N ALA A 336 9.23 -24.37 11.37
CA ALA A 336 9.70 -24.47 12.75
C ALA A 336 10.91 -23.55 12.96
N ASN A 337 10.91 -22.77 14.04
CA ASN A 337 11.95 -21.76 14.26
C ASN A 337 12.11 -21.37 15.74
N THR A 338 13.21 -20.71 16.05
CA THR A 338 13.49 -20.09 17.35
C THR A 338 14.31 -18.83 17.10
N GLY A 339 14.01 -17.73 17.78
CA GLY A 339 14.75 -16.47 17.65
C GLY A 339 14.53 -15.68 16.36
N VAL A 340 13.70 -16.17 15.42
CA VAL A 340 13.39 -15.44 14.18
C VAL A 340 12.23 -14.48 14.43
N THR A 341 12.51 -13.18 14.37
CA THR A 341 11.50 -12.13 14.59
C THR A 341 10.40 -12.16 13.51
N PRO A 342 9.10 -12.16 13.87
CA PRO A 342 8.03 -12.12 12.90
C PRO A 342 8.08 -10.86 12.02
N GLY A 343 7.88 -11.04 10.72
CA GLY A 343 7.93 -9.97 9.72
C GLY A 343 9.29 -9.72 9.08
N THR A 344 10.38 -10.32 9.57
CA THR A 344 11.72 -10.17 8.96
C THR A 344 12.02 -11.23 7.92
N ASN A 345 11.44 -12.43 8.04
CA ASN A 345 11.65 -13.54 7.11
C ASN A 345 10.32 -14.19 6.70
N GLN A 346 9.96 -14.02 5.42
CA GLN A 346 8.69 -14.50 4.84
C GLN A 346 8.64 -16.02 4.64
N ASN A 347 9.78 -16.72 4.71
CA ASN A 347 9.84 -18.19 4.65
C ASN A 347 9.55 -18.85 6.01
N VAL A 348 9.53 -18.06 7.08
CA VAL A 348 9.31 -18.54 8.45
C VAL A 348 7.97 -18.06 9.00
N TRP A 349 7.62 -16.80 8.71
CA TRP A 349 6.41 -16.16 9.23
C TRP A 349 5.56 -15.61 8.09
N VAL A 350 4.25 -15.85 8.19
CA VAL A 350 3.24 -15.18 7.38
C VAL A 350 2.23 -14.48 8.29
N ARG A 351 1.52 -13.47 7.78
CA ARG A 351 0.45 -12.84 8.56
C ARG A 351 -0.63 -13.87 8.90
N GLY A 352 -0.97 -13.97 10.18
CA GLY A 352 -2.06 -14.78 10.71
C GLY A 352 -3.38 -14.01 10.74
N ASP A 353 -3.33 -12.71 11.06
CA ASP A 353 -4.48 -11.80 10.93
C ASP A 353 -4.63 -11.34 9.47
N VAL A 354 -5.61 -11.92 8.77
CA VAL A 354 -5.83 -11.69 7.32
C VAL A 354 -7.32 -11.65 7.04
N CYS A 355 -7.78 -10.68 6.26
CA CYS A 355 -9.18 -10.58 5.85
C CYS A 355 -9.55 -11.59 4.75
N GLY A 356 -10.64 -12.34 4.96
CA GLY A 356 -11.25 -13.26 3.99
C GLY A 356 -11.88 -12.61 2.75
N LYS A 357 -11.85 -11.26 2.67
CA LYS A 357 -12.34 -10.44 1.55
C LYS A 357 -13.84 -10.52 1.28
N LEU A 358 -14.62 -11.22 2.10
CA LEU A 358 -16.06 -11.30 2.00
C LEU A 358 -16.75 -10.24 2.88
N LEU A 359 -18.03 -9.97 2.60
CA LEU A 359 -18.83 -9.09 3.45
C LEU A 359 -18.92 -9.62 4.90
N LYS A 360 -18.99 -10.94 5.07
CA LYS A 360 -18.92 -11.60 6.39
C LYS A 360 -17.64 -11.20 7.13
N SER A 361 -16.50 -11.21 6.44
CA SER A 361 -15.20 -10.83 7.01
C SER A 361 -15.14 -9.37 7.45
N CYS A 362 -15.78 -8.47 6.70
CA CYS A 362 -15.95 -7.08 7.11
C CYS A 362 -16.83 -6.96 8.35
N LYS A 363 -17.95 -7.70 8.42
CA LYS A 363 -18.83 -7.70 9.60
C LYS A 363 -18.14 -8.18 10.86
N SER A 364 -17.43 -9.30 10.79
CA SER A 364 -16.71 -9.85 11.94
C SER A 364 -15.64 -8.91 12.52
N ARG A 365 -15.21 -7.90 11.75
CA ARG A 365 -14.24 -6.88 12.16
C ARG A 365 -14.94 -5.58 12.54
N TYR A 366 -15.56 -4.90 11.58
CA TYR A 366 -16.15 -3.57 11.77
C TYR A 366 -17.42 -3.56 12.62
N GLN A 367 -18.05 -4.71 12.86
CA GLN A 367 -19.20 -4.82 13.76
C GLN A 367 -18.89 -5.70 14.98
N VAL A 368 -17.60 -5.96 15.27
CA VAL A 368 -17.22 -6.77 16.44
C VAL A 368 -17.60 -6.06 17.74
N ILE A 369 -18.06 -6.84 18.72
CA ILE A 369 -18.35 -6.37 20.07
C ILE A 369 -17.43 -7.14 21.05
N PRO A 370 -16.82 -6.48 22.05
CA PRO A 370 -16.10 -7.18 23.12
C PRO A 370 -17.06 -8.02 23.96
N LYS A 371 -16.77 -9.32 24.14
CA LYS A 371 -17.47 -10.20 25.09
C LYS A 371 -17.07 -9.89 26.54
N ALA A 372 -15.84 -9.46 26.75
CA ALA A 372 -15.30 -9.04 28.04
C ALA A 372 -14.78 -7.61 27.94
N THR A 373 -15.13 -6.77 28.91
CA THR A 373 -14.79 -5.34 28.96
C THR A 373 -13.91 -5.01 30.17
N GLY A 374 -13.22 -3.88 30.11
CA GLY A 374 -12.29 -3.38 31.12
C GLY A 374 -10.85 -3.29 30.61
N SER A 375 -10.04 -2.49 31.31
CA SER A 375 -8.63 -2.23 30.96
C SER A 375 -7.79 -3.51 30.83
N GLY A 376 -8.16 -4.55 31.58
CA GLY A 376 -7.51 -5.86 31.55
C GLY A 376 -7.65 -6.63 30.23
N TYR A 377 -8.48 -6.20 29.27
CA TYR A 377 -8.69 -6.85 27.98
C TYR A 377 -8.31 -5.98 26.77
N THR A 378 -7.65 -4.84 27.03
CA THR A 378 -7.18 -3.93 25.98
C THR A 378 -6.19 -4.62 25.03
N LEU A 379 -5.29 -5.42 25.62
CA LEU A 379 -4.44 -6.37 24.91
C LEU A 379 -5.13 -7.74 24.83
N GLY A 380 -5.49 -8.13 23.61
CA GLY A 380 -6.16 -9.40 23.30
C GLY A 380 -7.63 -9.39 23.71
N GLY A 381 -8.42 -8.56 23.01
CA GLY A 381 -9.86 -8.49 23.20
C GLY A 381 -10.55 -9.81 22.87
N ILE A 382 -11.62 -10.13 23.59
CA ILE A 382 -12.40 -11.37 23.38
C ILE A 382 -13.58 -11.04 22.48
N PRO A 383 -13.63 -11.50 21.22
CA PRO A 383 -14.71 -11.14 20.32
C PRO A 383 -16.00 -11.90 20.66
N HIS A 384 -17.12 -11.20 20.79
CA HIS A 384 -18.43 -11.82 20.87
C HIS A 384 -18.85 -12.35 19.49
N LYS A 385 -19.73 -13.34 19.45
CA LYS A 385 -20.52 -13.68 18.26
C LYS A 385 -21.46 -12.53 17.80
N LYS A 386 -22.19 -11.90 18.71
CA LYS A 386 -23.14 -10.84 18.37
C LYS A 386 -22.37 -9.67 17.73
N GLU A 387 -22.97 -9.11 16.68
CA GLU A 387 -22.38 -8.04 15.88
C GLU A 387 -23.17 -6.74 16.13
N ASN A 388 -22.49 -5.59 16.18
CA ASN A 388 -23.13 -4.29 16.23
C ASN A 388 -23.60 -3.90 14.83
N THR A 389 -24.81 -4.33 14.45
CA THR A 389 -25.35 -4.08 13.11
C THR A 389 -25.69 -2.61 12.84
N TYR A 390 -25.70 -1.75 13.87
CA TYR A 390 -25.85 -0.30 13.70
C TYR A 390 -24.59 0.36 13.13
N GLN A 391 -23.42 -0.29 13.29
CA GLN A 391 -22.18 0.22 12.74
C GLN A 391 -22.14 -0.01 11.23
N ALA A 392 -22.04 1.07 10.47
CA ALA A 392 -21.98 1.01 9.01
C ALA A 392 -20.73 0.24 8.57
N LEU A 393 -20.90 -0.66 7.60
CA LEU A 393 -19.77 -1.30 6.96
C LEU A 393 -19.16 -0.32 5.96
N PRO A 394 -17.84 -0.12 5.97
CA PRO A 394 -17.19 0.76 5.00
C PRO A 394 -17.20 0.20 3.58
N PHE A 395 -17.41 -1.11 3.46
CA PHE A 395 -17.48 -1.82 2.19
C PHE A 395 -18.65 -2.79 2.25
N GLY A 396 -19.50 -2.79 1.23
CA GLY A 396 -20.63 -3.70 1.16
C GLY A 396 -21.93 -2.98 0.87
N GLY A 397 -22.22 -2.82 -0.42
CA GLY A 397 -23.42 -2.12 -0.86
C GLY A 397 -23.43 -1.87 -2.36
N PHE A 398 -22.84 -2.75 -3.17
CA PHE A 398 -22.94 -2.61 -4.62
C PHE A 398 -24.29 -3.21 -5.06
N PRO A 399 -25.27 -2.39 -5.50
CA PRO A 399 -26.61 -2.90 -5.85
C PRO A 399 -26.57 -3.96 -6.96
N GLY A 400 -25.53 -3.91 -7.82
CA GLY A 400 -25.31 -4.86 -8.92
C GLY A 400 -24.88 -6.27 -8.51
N SER A 401 -24.37 -6.50 -7.29
CA SER A 401 -23.95 -7.85 -6.88
C SER A 401 -25.10 -8.75 -6.40
N ARG A 402 -26.31 -8.20 -6.24
CA ARG A 402 -27.50 -8.98 -5.88
C ARG A 402 -28.08 -9.80 -7.05
N LYS A 403 -27.69 -9.50 -8.30
CA LYS A 403 -28.27 -10.10 -9.51
C LYS A 403 -27.66 -11.44 -9.94
N PHE A 404 -26.49 -11.80 -9.43
CA PHE A 404 -25.84 -13.08 -9.77
C PHE A 404 -25.74 -13.91 -8.49
N ARG A 405 -26.75 -14.75 -8.27
CA ARG A 405 -26.84 -15.68 -7.15
C ARG A 405 -26.55 -17.08 -7.63
#